data_AF-A0A4Y8Y5T3-F1
#
_entry.id   AF-A0A4Y8Y5T3-F1
#
_cell.length_a   1.000
_cell.length_b   1.000
_cell.length_c   1.000
_cell.angle_alpha   90.00
_cell.angle_beta   90.00
_cell.angle_gamma   90.00
#
_symmetry.space_group_name_H-M   'P 1'
#
loop_
_entity.id
_entity.type
_entity.pdbx_description
1 polymer ?
#
loop_
_entity_poly.entity_id
_entity_poly.type
_entity_poly.pdbx_seq_one_letter_code
_entity_poly.pdbx_strand_id
1 'polypeptide(L)'
;MLAGWLFADLVLVLALVSMADRPDPLAARPAGRPSPSASPSPSPSPTRSPAGPRSVELKPQQIKVKGGDTKDIVAQINKGTKKWPGRTAALVLTFGGSQGGTEYAHRVNSLLSEARPEMFSKKTATDDFHDLGEPANSAIIRIYFYTSPR
;
A
#
# COMPACT_ATOMS: atom_id res chain seq x y z
N MET A 1 21.33 38.67 -7.23
CA MET A 1 20.42 38.24 -6.14
C MET A 1 19.35 39.32 -5.93
N LEU A 2 18.40 39.48 -6.87
CA LEU A 2 17.30 40.46 -6.76
C LEU A 2 15.92 39.89 -7.13
N ALA A 3 15.83 38.60 -7.50
CA ALA A 3 14.57 37.98 -7.95
C ALA A 3 13.74 37.32 -6.82
N GLY A 4 14.29 37.19 -5.60
CA GLY A 4 13.59 36.56 -4.47
C GLY A 4 12.45 37.40 -3.91
N TRP A 5 12.53 38.74 -4.02
CA TRP A 5 11.52 39.66 -3.48
C TRP A 5 10.21 39.62 -4.29
N LEU A 6 10.31 39.59 -5.63
CA LEU A 6 9.15 39.52 -6.51
C LEU A 6 8.42 38.16 -6.41
N PHE A 7 9.16 37.08 -6.20
CA PHE A 7 8.56 35.75 -6.00
C PHE A 7 7.72 35.69 -4.72
N ALA A 8 8.21 36.28 -3.63
CA ALA A 8 7.47 36.33 -2.37
C ALA A 8 6.16 37.13 -2.49
N ASP A 9 6.18 38.24 -3.23
CA ASP A 9 4.99 39.06 -3.47
C ASP A 9 3.93 38.32 -4.31
N LEU A 10 4.35 37.65 -5.38
CA LEU A 10 3.48 36.79 -6.19
C LEU A 10 2.85 35.66 -5.37
N VAL A 11 3.63 35.00 -4.51
CA VAL A 11 3.11 33.94 -3.62
C VAL A 11 2.17 34.51 -2.56
N LEU A 12 2.46 35.70 -2.02
CA LEU A 12 1.64 36.36 -1.01
C LEU A 12 0.27 36.76 -1.58
N VAL A 13 0.24 37.36 -2.77
CA VAL A 13 -1.01 37.74 -3.46
C VAL A 13 -1.85 36.49 -3.80
N LEU A 14 -1.21 35.43 -4.30
CA LEU A 14 -1.90 34.19 -4.63
C LEU A 14 -2.54 33.53 -3.39
N ALA A 15 -1.83 33.54 -2.26
CA ALA A 15 -2.34 33.04 -0.98
C ALA A 15 -3.57 33.83 -0.51
N LEU A 16 -3.53 35.17 -0.59
CA LEU A 16 -4.63 36.03 -0.17
C LEU A 16 -5.91 35.79 -0.99
N VAL A 17 -5.78 35.69 -2.32
CA VAL A 17 -6.90 35.41 -3.23
C VAL A 17 -7.53 34.05 -2.93
N SER A 18 -6.72 33.02 -2.63
CA SER A 18 -7.23 31.68 -2.31
C SER A 18 -8.06 31.60 -1.02
N MET A 19 -7.79 32.49 -0.04
CA MET A 19 -8.50 32.49 1.24
C MET A 19 -9.81 33.29 1.19
N ALA A 20 -9.97 34.18 0.21
CA ALA A 20 -11.15 35.02 0.08
C ALA A 20 -12.40 34.25 -0.40
N ASP A 21 -12.23 33.01 -0.91
CA ASP A 21 -13.31 32.22 -1.54
C ASP A 21 -13.92 31.15 -0.61
N ARG A 22 -14.01 31.44 0.70
CA ARG A 22 -14.69 30.54 1.64
C ARG A 22 -16.12 31.01 1.91
N PRO A 23 -17.15 30.41 1.29
CA PRO A 23 -18.53 30.63 1.70
C PRO A 23 -18.78 30.06 3.10
N ASP A 24 -19.54 30.81 3.89
CA ASP A 24 -19.91 30.52 5.28
C ASP A 24 -20.72 29.20 5.40
N PRO A 25 -20.22 28.17 6.12
CA PRO A 25 -20.89 26.87 6.23
C PRO A 25 -22.01 26.81 7.28
N LEU A 26 -22.43 27.94 7.88
CA LEU A 26 -23.36 27.93 9.01
C LEU A 26 -24.85 28.13 8.69
N ALA A 27 -25.25 28.21 7.42
CA ALA A 27 -26.66 28.38 7.04
C ALA A 27 -27.33 27.07 6.58
N ALA A 28 -27.63 26.14 7.49
CA ALA A 28 -28.84 25.29 7.46
C ALA A 28 -28.83 24.22 8.56
N ARG A 29 -29.66 24.42 9.60
CA ARG A 29 -30.18 23.34 10.45
C ARG A 29 -31.68 23.52 10.59
N PRO A 30 -32.47 22.45 10.40
CA PRO A 30 -33.53 22.20 11.36
C PRO A 30 -33.52 20.78 11.92
N ALA A 31 -33.95 20.69 13.17
CA ALA A 31 -34.13 19.49 13.98
C ALA A 31 -35.47 18.80 13.67
N GLY A 32 -35.55 17.48 13.88
CA GLY A 32 -36.81 16.75 13.88
C GLY A 32 -36.62 15.24 14.08
N ARG A 33 -36.80 14.76 15.32
CA ARG A 33 -36.98 13.34 15.67
C ARG A 33 -38.47 13.07 15.84
N PRO A 34 -39.00 11.93 15.38
CA PRO A 34 -39.53 10.97 16.35
C PRO A 34 -39.23 9.49 16.01
N SER A 35 -39.28 8.65 17.03
CA SER A 35 -39.41 7.17 17.03
C SER A 35 -40.64 6.85 17.92
N PRO A 36 -41.24 5.64 17.99
CA PRO A 36 -40.83 4.33 17.47
C PRO A 36 -41.98 3.50 16.82
N SER A 37 -41.68 2.37 16.16
CA SER A 37 -42.55 1.16 16.23
C SER A 37 -41.95 -0.10 15.59
N ALA A 38 -42.20 -1.22 16.28
CA ALA A 38 -42.32 -2.63 15.87
C ALA A 38 -41.09 -3.38 15.29
N SER A 39 -40.60 -4.30 16.13
CA SER A 39 -39.71 -5.42 15.81
C SER A 39 -40.42 -6.52 15.01
N PRO A 40 -39.71 -7.13 14.05
CA PRO A 40 -39.79 -8.56 13.83
C PRO A 40 -38.44 -9.23 14.12
N SER A 41 -38.51 -10.39 14.77
CA SER A 41 -37.41 -11.27 15.14
C SER A 41 -36.51 -11.63 13.93
N PRO A 42 -35.17 -11.43 13.98
CA PRO A 42 -34.29 -11.91 12.92
C PRO A 42 -34.09 -13.42 13.07
N SER A 43 -34.70 -14.16 12.14
CA SER A 43 -34.28 -15.51 11.75
C SER A 43 -32.74 -15.59 11.62
N PRO A 44 -32.08 -16.69 12.04
CA PRO A 44 -30.62 -16.79 11.98
C PRO A 44 -30.16 -16.71 10.52
N SER A 45 -29.71 -15.52 10.12
CA SER A 45 -29.10 -15.31 8.81
C SER A 45 -27.84 -16.17 8.70
N PRO A 46 -27.60 -16.83 7.55
CA PRO A 46 -26.31 -17.44 7.29
C PRO A 46 -25.25 -16.35 7.41
N THR A 47 -24.18 -16.63 8.16
CA THR A 47 -23.03 -15.74 8.34
C THR A 47 -22.64 -15.16 6.99
N ARG A 48 -22.96 -13.87 6.74
CA ARG A 48 -22.60 -13.21 5.49
C ARG A 48 -21.08 -13.29 5.39
N SER A 49 -20.60 -13.99 4.36
CA SER A 49 -19.23 -13.83 3.92
C SER A 49 -18.98 -12.32 3.74
N PRO A 50 -17.91 -11.74 4.30
CA PRO A 50 -17.71 -10.29 4.24
C PRO A 50 -17.77 -9.83 2.78
N ALA A 51 -18.81 -9.08 2.42
CA ALA A 51 -19.04 -8.60 1.05
C ALA A 51 -18.14 -7.40 0.68
N GLY A 52 -17.04 -7.20 1.43
CA GLY A 52 -16.10 -6.11 1.28
C GLY A 52 -14.71 -6.59 0.85
N PRO A 53 -13.87 -5.69 0.31
CA PRO A 53 -12.49 -6.03 -0.02
C PRO A 53 -11.77 -6.57 1.23
N ARG A 54 -10.98 -7.63 1.03
CA ARG A 54 -10.20 -8.25 2.11
C ARG A 54 -9.19 -7.24 2.63
N SER A 55 -9.22 -6.97 3.93
CA SER A 55 -8.33 -6.00 4.56
C SER A 55 -6.86 -6.45 4.52
N VAL A 56 -5.96 -5.48 4.60
CA VAL A 56 -4.50 -5.69 4.57
C VAL A 56 -3.90 -5.31 5.92
N GLU A 57 -2.99 -6.11 6.42
CA GLU A 57 -2.24 -5.80 7.65
C GLU A 57 -1.31 -4.60 7.43
N LEU A 58 -1.31 -3.63 8.34
CA LEU A 58 -0.50 -2.42 8.23
C LEU A 58 1.01 -2.66 8.43
N LYS A 59 1.39 -3.74 9.13
CA LYS A 59 2.79 -4.02 9.46
C LYS A 59 3.41 -4.92 8.39
N PRO A 60 4.31 -4.42 7.54
CA PRO A 60 4.94 -5.27 6.54
C PRO A 60 5.93 -6.23 7.19
N GLN A 61 6.10 -7.36 6.54
CA GLN A 61 7.23 -8.24 6.78
C GLN A 61 8.30 -7.99 5.75
N GLN A 62 9.57 -8.06 6.15
CA GLN A 62 10.69 -7.73 5.28
C GLN A 62 11.60 -8.91 5.04
N ILE A 63 12.10 -9.01 3.82
CA ILE A 63 13.22 -9.86 3.42
C ILE A 63 14.14 -9.07 2.49
N LYS A 64 15.40 -9.49 2.40
CA LYS A 64 16.41 -8.90 1.54
C LYS A 64 16.89 -9.95 0.55
N VAL A 65 17.04 -9.54 -0.71
CA VAL A 65 17.58 -10.37 -1.79
C VAL A 65 18.76 -9.65 -2.44
N LYS A 66 19.70 -10.42 -2.96
CA LYS A 66 20.89 -9.88 -3.63
C LYS A 66 21.41 -10.81 -4.73
N GLY A 67 22.24 -10.25 -5.59
CA GLY A 67 22.92 -10.98 -6.67
C GLY A 67 22.16 -10.90 -7.99
N GLY A 68 22.78 -11.41 -9.05
CA GLY A 68 22.28 -11.31 -10.42
C GLY A 68 21.75 -12.61 -11.02
N ASP A 69 21.87 -13.75 -10.34
CA ASP A 69 21.34 -15.03 -10.84
C ASP A 69 19.87 -15.21 -10.46
N THR A 70 19.05 -15.63 -11.44
CA THR A 70 17.61 -15.79 -11.25
C THR A 70 17.28 -16.90 -10.25
N LYS A 71 17.94 -18.05 -10.33
CA LYS A 71 17.66 -19.20 -9.45
C LYS A 71 18.05 -18.88 -8.01
N ASP A 72 19.15 -18.15 -7.83
CA ASP A 72 19.57 -17.69 -6.52
C ASP A 72 18.59 -16.70 -5.91
N ILE A 73 18.02 -15.77 -6.70
CA ILE A 73 16.98 -14.84 -6.23
C ILE A 73 15.73 -15.62 -5.82
N VAL A 74 15.27 -16.56 -6.66
CA VAL A 74 14.12 -17.44 -6.37
C VAL A 74 14.33 -18.22 -5.06
N ALA A 75 15.52 -18.80 -4.88
CA ALA A 75 15.87 -19.53 -3.66
C ALA A 75 15.89 -18.62 -2.41
N GLN A 76 16.41 -17.38 -2.55
CA GLN A 76 16.41 -16.40 -1.46
C GLN A 76 14.99 -15.97 -1.08
N ILE A 77 14.11 -15.70 -2.05
CA ILE A 77 12.70 -15.35 -1.81
C ILE A 77 12.00 -16.52 -1.11
N ASN A 78 12.15 -17.73 -1.64
CA ASN A 78 11.56 -18.92 -1.04
C ASN A 78 12.02 -19.08 0.42
N LYS A 79 13.33 -19.07 0.66
CA LYS A 79 13.92 -19.19 2.00
C LYS A 79 13.44 -18.10 2.95
N GLY A 80 13.44 -16.84 2.52
CA GLY A 80 13.04 -15.69 3.33
C GLY A 80 11.56 -15.71 3.74
N THR A 81 10.70 -16.33 2.92
CA THR A 81 9.26 -16.39 3.15
C THR A 81 8.76 -17.67 3.83
N LYS A 82 9.64 -18.66 4.08
CA LYS A 82 9.29 -19.95 4.73
C LYS A 82 8.62 -19.78 6.10
N LYS A 83 8.99 -18.75 6.86
CA LYS A 83 8.46 -18.44 8.20
C LYS A 83 6.97 -18.05 8.23
N TRP A 84 6.33 -17.86 7.07
CA TRP A 84 4.93 -17.46 6.97
C TRP A 84 4.10 -18.47 6.14
N PRO A 85 3.98 -19.73 6.60
CA PRO A 85 3.15 -20.71 5.90
C PRO A 85 1.68 -20.28 5.89
N GLY A 86 0.98 -20.56 4.80
CA GLY A 86 -0.47 -20.29 4.65
C GLY A 86 -0.88 -18.81 4.56
N ARG A 87 0.08 -17.87 4.59
CA ARG A 87 -0.22 -16.44 4.45
C ARG A 87 -0.14 -16.00 3.00
N THR A 88 -1.16 -15.26 2.54
CA THR A 88 -1.24 -14.72 1.17
C THR A 88 -0.86 -13.25 1.17
N ALA A 89 0.10 -12.88 0.33
CA ALA A 89 0.49 -11.48 0.14
C ALA A 89 -0.65 -10.72 -0.55
N ALA A 90 -0.95 -9.53 -0.04
CA ALA A 90 -1.90 -8.60 -0.64
C ALA A 90 -1.16 -7.56 -1.49
N LEU A 91 -0.07 -7.03 -0.95
CA LEU A 91 0.76 -6.00 -1.55
C LEU A 91 2.23 -6.30 -1.28
N VAL A 92 3.06 -6.19 -2.30
CA VAL A 92 4.51 -6.35 -2.21
C VAL A 92 5.15 -5.08 -2.77
N LEU A 93 5.95 -4.41 -1.94
CA LEU A 93 6.72 -3.25 -2.34
C LEU A 93 8.18 -3.63 -2.37
N THR A 94 8.83 -3.49 -3.52
CA THR A 94 10.21 -3.91 -3.71
C THR A 94 11.08 -2.71 -3.97
N PHE A 95 12.10 -2.52 -3.14
CA PHE A 95 13.00 -1.37 -3.18
C PHE A 95 14.37 -1.83 -3.65
N GLY A 96 14.70 -1.60 -4.93
CA GLY A 96 15.99 -1.99 -5.49
C GLY A 96 17.06 -0.93 -5.31
N GLY A 97 18.31 -1.37 -5.10
CA GLY A 97 19.44 -0.51 -4.82
C GLY A 97 20.11 0.11 -6.06
N SER A 98 20.86 1.19 -5.85
CA SER A 98 21.65 1.95 -6.86
C SER A 98 20.84 2.57 -8.00
N GLN A 99 21.46 3.40 -8.86
CA GLN A 99 20.82 4.17 -9.96
C GLN A 99 19.94 3.37 -10.95
N GLY A 100 19.99 2.03 -10.98
CA GLY A 100 19.09 1.15 -11.76
C GLY A 100 18.10 0.32 -10.91
N GLY A 101 17.85 0.72 -9.66
CA GLY A 101 17.15 -0.09 -8.67
C GLY A 101 15.76 -0.58 -9.06
N THR A 102 15.00 0.22 -9.81
CA THR A 102 13.65 -0.16 -10.26
C THR A 102 13.66 -1.34 -11.22
N GLU A 103 14.66 -1.45 -12.12
CA GLU A 103 14.81 -2.61 -13.01
C GLU A 103 15.10 -3.89 -12.22
N TYR A 104 15.97 -3.78 -11.21
CA TYR A 104 16.26 -4.89 -10.32
C TYR A 104 15.02 -5.28 -9.50
N ALA A 105 14.29 -4.30 -8.98
CA ALA A 105 13.03 -4.52 -8.26
C ALA A 105 11.99 -5.23 -9.15
N HIS A 106 11.85 -4.79 -10.40
CA HIS A 106 10.94 -5.37 -11.37
C HIS A 106 11.28 -6.83 -11.68
N ARG A 107 12.58 -7.12 -11.85
CA ARG A 107 13.07 -8.49 -12.00
C ARG A 107 12.78 -9.34 -10.77
N VAL A 108 12.95 -8.80 -9.56
CA VAL A 108 12.62 -9.51 -8.33
C VAL A 108 11.11 -9.79 -8.26
N ASN A 109 10.28 -8.83 -8.63
CA ASN A 109 8.82 -8.96 -8.61
C ASN A 109 8.30 -10.02 -9.58
N SER A 110 8.90 -10.17 -10.77
CA SER A 110 8.51 -11.22 -11.73
C SER A 110 8.80 -12.65 -11.22
N LEU A 111 9.77 -12.79 -10.30
CA LEU A 111 10.18 -14.09 -9.73
C LEU A 111 9.40 -14.49 -8.47
N LEU A 112 8.58 -13.60 -7.90
CA LEU A 112 7.82 -13.88 -6.68
C LEU A 112 6.90 -15.10 -6.85
N SER A 113 6.16 -15.14 -7.96
CA SER A 113 5.20 -16.21 -8.24
C SER A 113 5.89 -17.57 -8.45
N GLU A 114 7.07 -17.58 -9.06
CA GLU A 114 7.89 -18.78 -9.22
C GLU A 114 8.42 -19.27 -7.87
N ALA A 115 8.93 -18.36 -7.05
CA ALA A 115 9.50 -18.69 -5.76
C ALA A 115 8.47 -19.23 -4.76
N ARG A 116 7.24 -18.71 -4.78
CA ARG A 116 6.21 -19.06 -3.79
C ARG A 116 4.79 -18.80 -4.30
N PRO A 117 4.27 -19.65 -5.20
CA PRO A 117 2.99 -19.42 -5.89
C PRO A 117 1.78 -19.35 -4.94
N GLU A 118 1.83 -20.07 -3.81
CA GLU A 118 0.77 -20.05 -2.80
C GLU A 118 0.64 -18.70 -2.07
N MET A 119 1.75 -17.97 -1.94
CA MET A 119 1.80 -16.68 -1.25
C MET A 119 1.63 -15.51 -2.23
N PHE A 120 2.31 -15.60 -3.37
CA PHE A 120 2.32 -14.57 -4.41
C PHE A 120 1.46 -15.05 -5.58
N SER A 121 0.17 -14.77 -5.48
CA SER A 121 -0.79 -15.08 -6.54
C SER A 121 -0.88 -13.95 -7.57
N LYS A 122 -1.55 -14.19 -8.69
CA LYS A 122 -1.87 -13.16 -9.71
C LYS A 122 -2.64 -11.95 -9.16
N LYS A 123 -3.24 -12.05 -7.97
CA LYS A 123 -3.98 -10.97 -7.30
C LYS A 123 -3.10 -10.11 -6.40
N THR A 124 -1.84 -10.49 -6.22
CA THR A 124 -0.89 -9.72 -5.41
C THR A 124 -0.55 -8.45 -6.15
N ALA A 125 -0.80 -7.30 -5.54
CA ALA A 125 -0.32 -6.04 -6.07
C ALA A 125 1.19 -5.94 -5.84
N THR A 126 1.96 -5.59 -6.88
CA THR A 126 3.41 -5.39 -6.79
C THR A 126 3.75 -3.98 -7.24
N ASP A 127 4.70 -3.35 -6.58
CA ASP A 127 5.21 -2.04 -6.99
C ASP A 127 6.75 -2.00 -6.84
N ASP A 128 7.37 -1.19 -7.70
CA ASP A 128 8.81 -1.13 -7.91
C ASP A 128 9.33 0.24 -7.47
N PHE A 129 10.21 0.24 -6.47
CA PHE A 129 10.81 1.45 -5.92
C PHE A 129 12.32 1.39 -5.98
N HIS A 130 12.89 2.56 -5.77
CA HIS A 130 14.31 2.79 -5.75
C HIS A 130 14.81 3.11 -4.35
N ASP A 131 15.98 2.59 -3.96
CA ASP A 131 16.65 2.89 -2.70
C ASP A 131 18.14 3.14 -2.93
N LEU A 132 18.55 4.42 -2.97
CA LEU A 132 19.95 4.81 -3.16
C LEU A 132 20.87 4.40 -2.00
N GLY A 133 20.31 4.05 -0.84
CA GLY A 133 21.07 3.56 0.31
C GLY A 133 21.47 2.09 0.19
N GLU A 134 20.87 1.34 -0.74
CA GLU A 134 21.12 -0.07 -0.92
C GLU A 134 22.11 -0.36 -2.07
N PRO A 135 22.98 -1.39 -1.95
CA PRO A 135 23.93 -1.74 -2.99
C PRO A 135 23.26 -2.12 -4.31
N ALA A 136 24.00 -1.96 -5.41
CA ALA A 136 23.59 -2.49 -6.70
C ALA A 136 23.29 -3.99 -6.63
N ASN A 137 22.34 -4.46 -7.45
CA ASN A 137 21.87 -5.85 -7.47
C ASN A 137 21.39 -6.35 -6.09
N SER A 138 20.71 -5.49 -5.35
CA SER A 138 20.04 -5.86 -4.11
C SER A 138 18.66 -5.22 -4.03
N ALA A 139 17.76 -5.85 -3.30
CA ALA A 139 16.45 -5.29 -3.02
C ALA A 139 15.95 -5.65 -1.61
N ILE A 140 15.24 -4.70 -1.00
CA ILE A 140 14.40 -4.94 0.17
C ILE A 140 12.98 -5.19 -0.32
N ILE A 141 12.40 -6.32 0.05
CA ILE A 141 11.03 -6.69 -0.28
C ILE A 141 10.18 -6.51 0.99
N ARG A 142 9.17 -5.64 0.92
CA ARG A 142 8.17 -5.44 1.98
C ARG A 142 6.86 -6.11 1.58
N ILE A 143 6.47 -7.11 2.36
CA ILE A 143 5.29 -7.95 2.12
C ILE A 143 4.20 -7.58 3.11
N TYR A 144 3.10 -7.06 2.61
CA TYR A 144 1.88 -6.83 3.37
C TYR A 144 0.92 -7.98 3.12
N PHE A 145 0.50 -8.64 4.18
CA PHE A 145 -0.40 -9.78 4.11
C PHE A 145 -1.85 -9.33 4.22
N TYR A 146 -2.76 -10.11 3.63
CA TYR A 146 -4.16 -9.99 4.00
C TYR A 146 -4.35 -10.31 5.48
N THR A 147 -5.30 -9.62 6.12
CA THR A 147 -5.72 -9.98 7.47
C THR A 147 -6.32 -11.37 7.48
N SER A 148 -6.04 -12.14 8.53
CA SER A 148 -6.78 -13.38 8.80
C SER A 148 -8.27 -13.07 8.95
N PRO A 149 -9.16 -13.94 8.45
CA PRO A 149 -10.58 -13.87 8.79
C PRO A 149 -10.71 -13.87 10.32
N ARG A 150 -11.47 -12.92 10.87
CA ARG A 150 -11.88 -12.93 12.28
C ARG A 150 -13.14 -13.77 12.45
#